data_AF-A0A1Q2HSQ0-F1
#
_entry.id   AF-A0A1Q2HSQ0-F1
#
_cell.length_a   1.000
_cell.length_b   1.000
_cell.length_c   1.000
_cell.angle_alpha   90.00
_cell.angle_beta   90.00
_cell.angle_gamma   90.00
#
_symmetry.space_group_name_H-M   'P 1'
#
loop_
_entity.id
_entity.type
_entity.pdbx_description
1 polymer ?
#
loop_
_entity_poly.entity_id
_entity_poly.type
_entity_poly.pdbx_seq_one_letter_code
_entity_poly.pdbx_strand_id
1 'polypeptide(L)'
;MLQENCKSMHRAIRLVPSEKILLETDSPYLTPPKEYLFKPAAEKNIKNDMGYLRNEPANIPLICKGAARLRGVNAEDLEIQTEKNFQKFIEN
;
A
#
# COMPACT_ATOMS: atom_id res chain seq x y z
N MET A 1 -8.88 -10.63 14.32
CA MET A 1 -8.09 -11.73 13.74
C MET A 1 -7.98 -11.46 12.23
N LEU A 2 -6.79 -11.50 11.63
CA LEU A 2 -6.64 -11.28 10.18
C LEU A 2 -7.21 -12.50 9.41
N GLN A 3 -7.89 -12.25 8.28
CA GLN A 3 -8.29 -13.32 7.37
C GLN A 3 -7.04 -14.07 6.86
N GLU A 4 -7.16 -15.36 6.51
CA GLU A 4 -6.01 -16.19 6.08
C GLU A 4 -5.24 -15.58 4.89
N ASN A 5 -5.95 -14.99 3.92
CA ASN A 5 -5.33 -14.30 2.78
C ASN A 5 -4.45 -13.13 3.23
N CYS A 6 -4.87 -12.37 4.25
CA CYS A 6 -4.08 -11.27 4.81
C CYS A 6 -2.80 -11.77 5.52
N LYS A 7 -2.84 -12.96 6.15
CA LYS A 7 -1.66 -13.56 6.78
C LYS A 7 -0.62 -13.96 5.73
N SER A 8 -1.07 -14.51 4.61
CA SER A 8 -0.21 -14.86 3.47
C SER A 8 0.47 -13.61 2.89
N MET A 9 -0.27 -12.52 2.71
CA MET A 9 0.30 -11.24 2.23
C MET A 9 1.28 -10.61 3.21
N HIS A 10 0.99 -10.63 4.51
CA HIS A 10 1.95 -10.16 5.52
C HIS A 10 3.22 -11.03 5.58
N ARG A 11 3.14 -12.31 5.23
CA ARG A 11 4.31 -13.17 5.11
C ARG A 11 5.08 -12.86 3.83
N ALA A 12 4.40 -12.67 2.71
CA ALA A 12 5.02 -12.29 1.44
C ALA A 12 5.80 -10.99 1.56
N ILE A 13 5.19 -9.92 2.10
CA ILE A 13 5.87 -8.63 2.23
C ILE A 13 7.12 -8.69 3.13
N ARG A 14 7.21 -9.65 4.05
CA ARG A 14 8.38 -9.86 4.91
C ARG A 14 9.51 -10.62 4.21
N LEU A 15 9.17 -11.57 3.34
CA LEU A 15 10.12 -12.52 2.77
C LEU A 15 10.58 -12.17 1.35
N VAL A 16 9.77 -11.43 0.60
CA VAL A 16 10.13 -11.02 -0.77
C VAL A 16 11.38 -10.13 -0.74
N PRO A 17 12.36 -10.36 -1.63
CA PRO A 17 13.53 -9.49 -1.77
C PRO A 17 13.11 -8.04 -2.06
N SER A 18 13.80 -7.07 -1.46
CA SER A 18 13.39 -5.66 -1.54
C SER A 18 13.35 -5.15 -2.99
N GLU A 19 14.22 -5.64 -3.85
CA GLU A 19 14.35 -5.30 -5.26
C GLU A 19 13.25 -5.91 -6.16
N LYS A 20 12.34 -6.69 -5.58
CA LYS A 20 11.19 -7.32 -6.25
C LYS A 20 9.85 -6.77 -5.79
N ILE A 21 9.84 -5.74 -4.94
CA ILE A 21 8.63 -5.13 -4.41
C ILE A 21 8.23 -3.93 -5.26
N LEU A 22 6.99 -3.92 -5.72
CA LEU A 22 6.30 -2.73 -6.23
C LEU A 22 5.15 -2.41 -5.27
N LEU A 23 4.79 -1.13 -5.18
CA LEU A 23 3.67 -0.68 -4.35
C LEU A 23 2.59 -0.09 -5.25
N GLU A 24 1.34 -0.36 -4.91
CA GLU A 24 0.16 0.20 -5.57
C GLU A 24 -0.95 0.47 -4.54
N THR A 25 -1.95 1.25 -4.95
CA THR A 25 -3.14 1.49 -4.12
C THR A 25 -4.34 0.64 -4.52
N ASP A 26 -4.38 0.13 -5.74
CA ASP A 26 -5.56 -0.49 -6.35
C ASP A 26 -6.82 0.40 -6.28
N SER A 27 -6.64 1.72 -6.37
CA SER A 27 -7.76 2.68 -6.34
C SER A 27 -8.70 2.44 -7.53
N PRO A 28 -10.03 2.43 -7.33
CA PRO A 28 -10.76 2.98 -6.17
C PRO A 28 -11.04 1.98 -5.02
N TYR A 29 -10.41 0.80 -5.03
CA TYR A 29 -10.59 -0.29 -4.06
C TYR A 29 -9.47 -0.35 -3.02
N LEU A 30 -9.54 -1.35 -2.12
CA LEU A 30 -8.52 -1.62 -1.08
C LEU A 30 -8.18 -0.42 -0.19
N THR A 31 -9.20 0.35 0.18
CA THR A 31 -9.05 1.55 1.01
C THR A 31 -8.38 1.24 2.34
N PRO A 32 -7.27 1.92 2.69
CA PRO A 32 -6.61 1.74 3.97
C PRO A 32 -7.55 1.95 5.16
N PRO A 33 -7.23 1.38 6.34
CA PRO A 33 -7.99 1.62 7.56
C PRO A 33 -8.15 3.13 7.83
N LYS A 34 -9.33 3.53 8.30
CA LYS A 34 -9.74 4.94 8.40
C LYS A 34 -8.80 5.78 9.26
N GLU A 35 -8.20 5.17 10.27
CA GLU A 35 -7.22 5.79 11.17
C GLU A 35 -5.93 6.22 10.47
N TYR A 36 -5.63 5.68 9.29
CA TYR A 36 -4.45 6.03 8.51
C TYR A 36 -4.76 6.97 7.34
N LEU A 37 -6.04 7.07 6.94
CA LEU A 37 -6.42 7.82 5.73
C LEU A 37 -6.14 9.32 5.87
N PHE A 38 -5.76 9.92 4.75
CA PHE A 38 -5.87 11.35 4.59
C PHE A 38 -7.36 11.73 4.64
N LYS A 39 -7.67 12.69 5.52
CA LYS A 39 -9.03 13.07 5.86
C LYS A 39 -9.96 13.47 4.69
N PRO A 40 -9.51 14.08 3.57
CA PRO A 40 -10.44 14.63 2.58
C PRO A 40 -11.45 13.64 1.95
N ALA A 41 -11.04 12.41 1.62
CA ALA A 41 -11.96 11.41 1.03
C ALA A 41 -12.84 10.74 2.08
N ALA A 42 -12.27 10.45 3.26
CA ALA A 42 -12.98 9.88 4.41
C ALA A 42 -14.05 10.84 4.97
N GLU A 43 -13.73 12.14 5.08
CA GLU A 43 -14.63 13.19 5.54
C GLU A 43 -15.78 13.44 4.55
N LYS A 44 -15.49 13.45 3.25
CA LYS A 44 -16.51 13.60 2.19
C LYS A 44 -17.31 12.33 1.93
N ASN A 45 -16.98 11.22 2.61
CA ASN A 45 -17.63 9.91 2.51
C ASN A 45 -17.85 9.46 1.05
N ILE A 46 -16.88 9.75 0.17
CA ILE A 46 -16.96 9.39 -1.24
C ILE A 46 -16.89 7.87 -1.35
N LYS A 47 -17.85 7.26 -2.04
CA LYS A 47 -17.92 5.81 -2.22
C LYS A 47 -17.40 5.38 -3.60
N ASN A 48 -16.84 4.18 -3.68
CA ASN A 48 -16.67 3.49 -4.96
C ASN A 48 -18.01 2.88 -5.40
N ASP A 49 -18.01 2.26 -6.58
CA ASP A 49 -19.17 1.59 -7.20
C ASP A 49 -19.74 0.44 -6.36
N MET A 50 -18.95 -0.14 -5.46
CA MET A 50 -19.36 -1.16 -4.51
C MET A 50 -19.94 -0.60 -3.19
N GLY A 51 -20.03 0.72 -3.03
CA GLY A 51 -20.55 1.38 -1.83
C GLY A 51 -19.57 1.46 -0.65
N TYR A 52 -18.32 1.01 -0.82
CA TYR A 52 -17.25 1.18 0.16
C TYR A 52 -16.58 2.55 0.01
N LEU A 53 -15.91 3.03 1.07
CA LEU A 53 -15.16 4.28 0.97
C LEU A 53 -14.14 4.17 -0.17
N ARG A 54 -14.09 5.15 -1.07
CA ARG A 54 -13.19 5.14 -2.23
C ARG A 54 -11.74 5.32 -1.79
N ASN A 55 -10.84 4.50 -2.34
CA ASN A 55 -9.40 4.70 -2.21
C ASN A 55 -8.89 5.70 -3.26
N GLU A 56 -7.75 6.32 -2.99
CA GLU A 56 -7.11 7.29 -3.89
C GLU A 56 -5.63 6.97 -4.09
N PRO A 57 -5.05 7.24 -5.28
CA PRO A 57 -3.61 7.07 -5.53
C PRO A 57 -2.73 7.81 -4.52
N ALA A 58 -3.20 8.95 -4.02
CA ALA A 58 -2.53 9.75 -2.99
C ALA A 58 -2.30 9.00 -1.65
N ASN A 59 -2.97 7.86 -1.43
CA ASN A 59 -2.74 7.01 -0.26
C ASN A 59 -1.52 6.10 -0.39
N ILE A 60 -0.78 6.11 -1.51
CA ILE A 60 0.42 5.27 -1.68
C ILE A 60 1.46 5.40 -0.55
N PRO A 61 1.69 6.58 0.08
CA PRO A 61 2.63 6.69 1.20
C PRO A 61 2.17 5.91 2.44
N LEU A 62 0.86 5.69 2.60
CA LEU A 62 0.31 4.89 3.70
C LEU A 62 0.62 3.40 3.51
N ILE A 63 0.58 2.94 2.25
CA ILE A 63 0.94 1.57 1.87
C ILE A 63 2.44 1.34 2.12
N CYS A 64 3.29 2.28 1.70
CA CYS A 64 4.73 2.22 1.97
C CYS A 64 5.04 2.13 3.47
N LYS A 65 4.44 2.99 4.28
CA LYS A 65 4.59 2.95 5.75
C LYS A 65 4.14 1.63 6.36
N GLY A 66 3.03 1.07 5.88
CA GLY A 66 2.53 -0.24 6.32
C GLY A 66 3.49 -1.37 5.98
N ALA A 67 4.00 -1.40 4.74
CA ALA A 67 4.97 -2.38 4.27
C ALA A 67 6.30 -2.30 5.04
N ALA A 68 6.83 -1.08 5.21
CA ALA A 68 8.06 -0.83 5.96
C ALA A 68 7.96 -1.32 7.42
N ARG A 69 6.83 -1.03 8.09
CA ARG A 69 6.55 -1.54 9.44
C ARG A 69 6.53 -3.06 9.49
N LEU A 70 5.92 -3.72 8.51
CA LEU A 70 5.88 -5.18 8.47
C LEU A 70 7.26 -5.80 8.23
N ARG A 71 8.14 -5.11 7.48
CA ARG A 71 9.51 -5.52 7.18
C ARG A 71 10.53 -5.16 8.26
N GLY A 72 10.22 -4.21 9.15
CA GLY A 72 11.18 -3.69 10.13
C GLY A 72 12.28 -2.83 9.51
N VAL A 73 11.95 -2.10 8.44
CA VAL A 73 12.89 -1.20 7.73
C VAL A 73 12.38 0.26 7.79
N ASN A 74 13.24 1.22 7.45
CA ASN A 74 12.83 2.60 7.29
C ASN A 74 11.89 2.74 6.07
N ALA A 75 10.85 3.56 6.20
CA ALA A 75 9.90 3.82 5.12
C ALA A 75 10.53 4.59 3.95
N GLU A 76 11.46 5.52 4.21
CA GLU A 76 12.15 6.29 3.18
C GLU A 76 13.09 5.39 2.36
N ASP A 77 13.80 4.47 3.00
CA ASP A 77 14.63 3.48 2.30
C ASP A 77 13.78 2.57 1.41
N LEU A 78 12.61 2.15 1.92
CA LEU A 78 11.69 1.32 1.13
C LEU A 78 11.10 2.10 -0.04
N GLU A 79 10.73 3.36 0.16
CA GLU A 79 10.24 4.25 -0.90
C GLU A 79 11.27 4.36 -2.03
N ILE A 80 12.51 4.75 -1.70
CA ILE A 80 13.61 4.88 -2.66
C ILE A 80 13.84 3.55 -3.40
N GLN A 81 13.81 2.42 -2.69
CA GLN A 81 13.98 1.11 -3.30
C GLN A 81 12.84 0.76 -4.26
N THR A 82 11.60 1.02 -3.87
CA THR A 82 10.43 0.71 -4.71
C THR A 82 10.33 1.61 -5.93
N GLU A 83 10.79 2.86 -5.85
CA GLU A 83 10.92 3.75 -6.99
C GLU A 83 11.96 3.22 -8.00
N LYS A 84 13.14 2.81 -7.52
CA LYS A 84 14.17 2.17 -8.36
C LYS A 84 13.66 0.89 -9.02
N ASN A 85 12.86 0.10 -8.31
CA ASN A 85 12.27 -1.12 -8.85
C ASN A 85 11.26 -0.80 -9.96
N PHE A 86 10.45 0.24 -9.77
CA PHE A 86 9.46 0.68 -10.76
C PHE A 86 10.16 1.19 -12.03
N GLN A 87 11.16 2.06 -11.90
CA GLN A 87 11.96 2.56 -13.02
C GLN A 87 12.56 1.40 -13.84
N LYS A 88 13.17 0.43 -13.15
CA LYS A 88 13.68 -0.77 -13.80
C LYS A 88 12.59 -1.60 -14.47
N PHE A 89 11.41 -1.69 -13.87
CA PHE A 89 10.30 -2.47 -14.42
C PHE A 89 9.77 -1.89 -15.73
N ILE A 90 9.69 -0.55 -15.85
CA ILE A 90 9.17 0.13 -17.04
C ILE A 90 10.21 0.32 -18.16
N GLU A 91 11.50 0.20 -17.86
CA GLU A 91 12.59 0.31 -18.84
C GLU A 91 12.87 -0.99 -19.61
N ASN A 92 12.24 -2.11 -19.23
CA ASN A 92 12.31 -3.41 -19.95
C ASN A 92 11.14 -3.59 -20.92
#